data_AF-A0A7Y1VMB3-F1
#
_entry.id   AF-A0A7Y1VMB3-F1
#
_cell.length_a   1.000
_cell.length_b   1.000
_cell.length_c   1.000
_cell.angle_alpha   90.00
_cell.angle_beta   90.00
_cell.angle_gamma   90.00
#
_symmetry.space_group_name_H-M   'P 1'
#
loop_
_entity.id
_entity.type
_entity.pdbx_description
1 polymer ?
#
loop_
_entity_poly.entity_id
_entity_poly.type
_entity_poly.pdbx_seq_one_letter_code
_entity_poly.pdbx_strand_id
1 'polypeptide(L)' 'SDAAALSVPQEASVACSTQIALEWDEAFKNMNDPSGRAVANVHEDAYSS' A
#
# COMPACT_ATOMS: atom_id res chain seq x y z
N SER A 1 16.00 -3.42 -10.72
CA SER A 1 16.58 -4.58 -10.02
C SER A 1 15.63 -5.72 -10.21
N ASP A 2 16.07 -6.82 -10.83
CA ASP A 2 15.19 -7.92 -11.23
C ASP A 2 14.89 -8.88 -10.06
N ALA A 3 15.65 -8.76 -8.96
CA ALA A 3 15.47 -9.57 -7.77
C ALA A 3 14.04 -9.48 -7.20
N ALA A 4 13.43 -8.28 -7.19
CA ALA A 4 12.08 -8.08 -6.68
C ALA A 4 10.99 -8.72 -7.56
N ALA A 5 11.19 -8.72 -8.88
CA ALA A 5 10.26 -9.33 -9.83
C ALA A 5 10.31 -10.86 -9.81
N LEU A 6 11.44 -11.44 -9.40
CA LEU A 6 11.65 -12.89 -9.35
C LEU A 6 11.27 -13.52 -8.01
N SER A 7 11.17 -12.72 -6.94
CA SER A 7 10.90 -13.20 -5.59
C SER A 7 9.44 -13.52 -5.30
N VAL A 8 8.50 -13.03 -6.12
CA VAL A 8 7.07 -13.23 -5.92
C VAL A 8 6.44 -13.72 -7.23
N PRO A 9 5.70 -14.85 -7.23
CA PRO A 9 4.94 -15.29 -8.40
C PRO A 9 4.02 -14.18 -8.89
N GLN A 10 4.08 -13.87 -10.18
CA GLN A 10 3.26 -12.81 -10.75
C GLN A 10 1.81 -13.29 -10.91
N GLU A 11 0.94 -12.77 -10.05
CA GLU A 11 -0.51 -12.87 -10.18
C GLU A 11 -1.14 -11.48 -10.33
N ALA A 12 -2.41 -11.42 -10.72
CA ALA A 12 -3.12 -10.15 -10.80
C ALA A 12 -3.28 -9.56 -9.39
N SER A 13 -2.69 -8.38 -9.16
CA SER A 13 -2.76 -7.67 -7.88
C SER A 13 -3.49 -6.34 -8.00
N VAL A 14 -4.13 -5.90 -6.92
CA VAL A 14 -4.71 -4.56 -6.80
C VAL A 14 -3.83 -3.73 -5.87
N ALA A 15 -3.35 -2.58 -6.36
CA ALA A 15 -2.55 -1.69 -5.54
C ALA A 15 -3.41 -0.97 -4.50
N CYS A 16 -2.86 -0.78 -3.31
CA CYS A 16 -3.51 -0.17 -2.15
C CYS A 16 -3.99 1.29 -2.39
N SER A 17 -3.41 2.02 -3.34
CA SER A 17 -3.83 3.39 -3.67
C SER A 17 -4.94 3.47 -4.74
N THR A 18 -5.43 2.34 -5.22
CA THR A 18 -6.51 2.33 -6.21
C THR A 18 -7.86 2.60 -5.56
N GLN A 19 -8.75 3.24 -6.31
CA GLN A 19 -10.13 3.48 -5.88
C GLN A 19 -10.82 2.19 -5.41
N ILE A 20 -10.55 1.08 -6.09
CA ILE A 20 -11.09 -0.25 -5.75
C ILE A 20 -10.61 -0.71 -4.38
N ALA A 21 -9.32 -0.57 -4.07
CA ALA A 21 -8.78 -0.96 -2.77
C ALA A 21 -9.33 -0.09 -1.62
N LEU A 22 -9.54 1.21 -1.87
CA LEU A 22 -10.12 2.14 -0.89
C LEU A 22 -11.61 1.87 -0.62
N GLU A 23 -12.30 1.15 -1.49
CA GLU A 23 -13.71 0.80 -1.33
C GLU A 23 -13.93 -0.53 -0.61
N TRP A 24 -12.88 -1.35 -0.46
CA TRP A 24 -12.98 -2.65 0.21
C TRP A 24 -13.09 -2.58 1.72
N ASP A 25 -12.59 -1.52 2.34
CA ASP A 25 -12.57 -1.35 3.79
C ASP A 25 -12.81 0.11 4.22
N GLU A 26 -13.71 0.31 5.18
CA GLU A 26 -14.12 1.64 5.64
C GLU A 26 -13.00 2.39 6.38
N ALA A 27 -12.14 1.68 7.11
CA ALA A 27 -10.99 2.30 7.77
C ALA A 27 -9.97 2.73 6.71
N PHE A 28 -9.75 1.90 5.70
CA PHE A 28 -8.81 2.17 4.63
C PHE A 28 -9.24 3.28 3.67
N LYS A 29 -10.56 3.44 3.45
CA LYS A 29 -11.15 4.50 2.62
C LYS A 29 -10.66 5.90 2.98
N ASN A 30 -10.44 6.15 4.27
CA ASN A 30 -10.03 7.46 4.79
C ASN A 30 -8.51 7.62 4.93
N MET A 31 -7.72 6.63 4.49
CA MET A 31 -6.26 6.56 4.65
C MET A 31 -5.52 6.74 3.31
N ASN A 32 -6.12 7.44 2.35
CA ASN A 32 -5.51 7.72 1.05
C ASN A 32 -4.38 8.76 1.18
N ASP A 33 -3.14 8.31 1.33
CA ASP A 33 -1.94 9.15 1.26
C ASP A 33 -1.40 9.16 -0.20
N PRO A 34 -1.61 10.26 -0.95
CA PRO A 34 -1.16 10.35 -2.34
C PRO A 34 0.37 10.40 -2.50
N SER A 35 1.12 10.53 -1.40
CA SER A 35 2.59 10.48 -1.43
C SER A 35 3.15 9.07 -1.58
N GLY A 36 2.34 8.03 -1.37
CA GLY A 36 2.76 6.63 -1.44
C GLY A 36 3.71 6.20 -0.32
N ARG A 37 3.83 7.01 0.73
CA ARG A 37 4.63 6.72 1.93
C ARG A 37 3.84 5.85 2.91
N ALA A 38 4.56 5.29 3.87
CA ALA A 38 3.99 4.41 4.87
C ALA A 38 2.92 5.14 5.70
N VAL A 39 1.76 4.52 5.88
CA VAL A 39 0.67 5.13 6.64
C VAL A 39 0.99 5.11 8.14
N ALA A 40 0.86 6.26 8.80
CA ALA A 40 1.07 6.40 10.24
C ALA A 40 0.21 5.40 11.04
N ASN A 41 0.80 4.80 12.08
CA ASN A 41 0.20 3.77 12.94
C ASN A 41 -0.02 2.38 12.30
N VAL A 42 0.24 2.21 11.00
CA VAL A 42 0.24 0.88 10.33
C VAL A 42 1.65 0.28 10.34
N HIS A 43 2.66 1.12 10.19
CA HIS A 43 4.06 0.72 10.21
C HIS A 43 4.78 1.37 11.39
N GLU A 44 5.67 0.62 12.06
CA GLU A 44 6.46 1.14 13.19
C GLU A 44 7.33 2.34 12.80
N ASP A 45 7.76 2.41 11.54
CA ASP A 45 8.61 3.48 11.00
C ASP A 45 7.87 4.36 9.97
N ALA A 46 6.56 4.54 10.16
CA ALA A 46 5.72 5.19 9.15
C ALA A 46 6.14 6.64 8.87
N TYR A 47 6.57 7.38 9.89
CA TYR A 47 7.21 8.68 9.77
C TYR A 47 7.98 8.95 11.07
N SER A 48 9.24 8.54 11.13
CA SER A 48 10.16 8.96 12.19
C SER A 48 10.96 10.17 11.73
N SER A 49 10.37 11.36 11.82
CA SER A 49 11.11 12.64 11.74
C SER A 49 10.38 13.76 12.47
#